data_AF-A0A0H5C5C1-F1
#
_entry.id   AF-A0A0H5C5C1-F1
#
_cell.length_a   1.000
_cell.length_b   1.000
_cell.length_c   1.000
_cell.angle_alpha   90.00
_cell.angle_beta   90.00
_cell.angle_gamma   90.00
#
_symmetry.space_group_name_H-M   'P 1'
#
loop_
_entity.id
_entity.type
_entity.pdbx_description
1 polymer ?
#
loop_
_entity_poly.entity_id
_entity_poly.type
_entity_poly.pdbx_seq_one_letter_code
_entity_poly.pdbx_strand_id
1 'polypeptide(L)'
;MTDETTIPLNTLSRLFHVAVFEHDDTRITQQTLEMSAEYLRMFIREAVLRANETRISRAQGGEDSAVTEQPVSDVLDTRDLDDIAGMMVLDF
;
A
#
# COMPACT_ATOMS: atom_id res chain seq x y z
N MET A 1 -5.40 -19.95 -12.63
CA MET A 1 -4.31 -19.01 -12.94
C MET A 1 -4.71 -17.70 -12.30
N THR A 2 -4.11 -17.33 -11.16
CA THR A 2 -4.34 -16.02 -10.54
C THR A 2 -3.68 -14.99 -11.44
N ASP A 3 -4.47 -14.12 -12.04
CA ASP A 3 -4.01 -12.99 -12.84
C ASP A 3 -3.19 -12.08 -11.92
N GLU A 4 -1.87 -12.08 -12.04
CA GLU A 4 -1.01 -11.27 -11.20
C GLU A 4 -1.24 -9.81 -11.59
N THR A 5 -1.87 -9.04 -10.71
CA THR A 5 -2.19 -7.64 -10.98
C THR A 5 -0.88 -6.86 -11.11
N THR A 6 -0.59 -6.41 -12.33
CA THR A 6 0.61 -5.63 -12.66
C THR A 6 0.24 -4.17 -12.90
N ILE A 7 1.15 -3.27 -12.52
CA ILE A 7 0.97 -1.83 -12.76
C ILE A 7 1.34 -1.56 -14.23
N PRO A 8 0.44 -1.00 -15.06
CA PRO A 8 0.77 -0.68 -16.45
C PRO A 8 1.91 0.35 -16.53
N LEU A 9 3.02 -0.02 -17.18
CA LEU A 9 4.22 0.82 -17.27
C LEU A 9 3.96 2.18 -17.92
N ASN A 10 3.05 2.25 -18.90
CA ASN A 10 2.66 3.52 -19.54
C ASN A 10 1.99 4.48 -18.53
N THR A 11 1.20 3.95 -17.60
CA THR A 11 0.57 4.75 -16.54
C THR A 11 1.61 5.24 -15.56
N LEU A 12 2.52 4.36 -15.12
CA LEU A 12 3.58 4.73 -14.19
C LEU A 12 4.55 5.76 -14.79
N SER A 13 4.93 5.61 -16.05
CA SER A 13 5.76 6.57 -16.77
C SER A 13 5.10 7.95 -16.82
N ARG A 14 3.79 8.00 -17.10
CA ARG A 14 3.03 9.25 -17.09
C ARG A 14 2.93 9.85 -15.69
N LEU A 15 2.70 9.03 -14.66
CA LEU A 15 2.66 9.48 -13.28
C LEU A 15 3.98 10.16 -12.89
N PHE A 16 5.12 9.54 -13.23
CA PHE A 16 6.42 10.10 -12.93
C PHE A 16 6.67 11.44 -13.62
N HIS A 17 6.36 11.55 -14.91
CA HIS A 17 6.53 12.81 -15.63
C HIS A 17 5.58 13.93 -15.16
N VAL A 18 4.37 13.59 -14.71
CA VAL A 18 3.35 14.59 -14.34
C VAL A 18 3.46 15.02 -12.88
N ALA A 19 3.83 14.11 -11.98
CA ALA A 19 3.69 14.33 -10.53
C ALA A 19 4.99 14.16 -9.74
N VAL A 20 6.06 13.60 -10.33
CA VAL A 20 7.28 13.26 -9.57
C VAL A 20 8.51 14.01 -10.08
N PHE A 21 8.70 14.11 -11.40
CA PHE A 21 9.86 14.80 -11.97
C PHE A 21 9.70 16.32 -11.86
N GLU A 22 10.71 16.98 -11.31
CA GLU A 22 10.74 18.44 -11.17
C GLU A 22 11.19 19.16 -12.44
N HIS A 23 11.86 18.45 -13.35
CA HIS A 23 12.39 18.97 -14.60
C HIS A 23 11.84 18.22 -15.82
N ASP A 24 11.36 18.97 -16.82
CA ASP A 24 10.70 18.44 -18.03
C ASP A 24 11.63 17.56 -18.91
N ASP A 25 12.94 17.71 -18.79
CA ASP A 25 13.95 16.94 -19.52
C ASP A 25 14.37 15.66 -18.79
N THR A 26 13.89 15.42 -17.57
CA THR A 26 14.13 14.18 -16.82
C THR A 26 13.63 12.98 -17.62
N ARG A 27 14.46 11.94 -17.75
CA ARG A 27 14.11 10.68 -18.41
C ARG A 27 14.39 9.50 -17.48
N ILE A 28 13.58 8.47 -17.60
CA ILE A 28 13.74 7.21 -16.88
C ILE A 28 13.98 6.08 -17.87
N THR A 29 14.90 5.18 -17.54
CA THR A 29 15.14 4.00 -18.38
C THR A 29 14.01 3.00 -18.21
N GLN A 30 13.78 2.16 -19.22
CA GLN A 30 12.76 1.11 -19.14
C GLN A 30 13.00 0.18 -17.94
N GLN A 31 14.24 -0.26 -17.72
CA GLN A 31 14.59 -1.15 -16.62
C GLN A 31 14.30 -0.51 -15.25
N THR A 32 14.60 0.78 -15.08
CA THR A 32 14.27 1.49 -13.84
C THR A 32 12.76 1.61 -13.64
N LEU A 33 12.01 1.88 -14.70
CA LEU A 33 10.56 1.96 -14.65
C LEU A 33 9.92 0.62 -14.26
N GLU A 34 10.42 -0.49 -14.81
CA GLU A 34 10.00 -1.85 -14.43
C GLU A 34 10.30 -2.14 -12.96
N MET A 35 11.48 -1.76 -12.47
CA MET A 35 11.85 -1.92 -11.07
C MET A 35 10.96 -1.07 -10.14
N SER A 36 10.66 0.17 -10.53
CA SER A 36 9.72 1.02 -9.79
C SER A 36 8.31 0.43 -9.76
N ALA A 37 7.86 -0.21 -10.84
CA ALA A 37 6.58 -0.90 -10.87
C ALA A 37 6.52 -2.07 -9.88
N GLU A 38 7.58 -2.87 -9.80
CA GLU A 38 7.69 -3.94 -8.82
C GLU A 38 7.76 -3.43 -7.38
N TYR A 39 8.51 -2.35 -7.15
CA TYR A 39 8.59 -1.71 -5.83
C TYR A 39 7.21 -1.20 -5.37
N LEU A 40 6.47 -0.49 -6.23
CA LEU A 40 5.12 -0.02 -5.91
C LEU A 40 4.14 -1.18 -5.69
N ARG A 41 4.25 -2.26 -6.47
CA ARG A 41 3.45 -3.46 -6.28
C ARG A 41 3.68 -4.08 -4.91
N MET A 42 4.95 -4.19 -4.49
CA MET A 42 5.33 -4.69 -3.18
C MET A 42 4.79 -3.78 -2.07
N PHE A 43 4.98 -2.46 -2.19
CA PHE A 43 4.44 -1.47 -1.25
C PHE A 43 2.93 -1.61 -1.05
N ILE A 44 2.15 -1.66 -2.15
CA ILE A 44 0.68 -1.80 -2.09
C ILE A 44 0.29 -3.12 -1.42
N ARG A 45 0.99 -4.21 -1.76
CA ARG A 45 0.71 -5.53 -1.17
C ARG A 45 0.97 -5.55 0.33
N GLU A 46 2.10 -4.98 0.77
CA GLU A 46 2.44 -4.87 2.18
C GLU A 46 1.43 -4.02 2.94
N ALA A 47 1.01 -2.88 2.37
CA ALA A 47 -0.01 -2.04 2.97
C ALA A 47 -1.33 -2.80 3.21
N VAL A 48 -1.79 -3.57 2.21
CA VAL A 48 -3.01 -4.38 2.33
C VAL A 48 -2.85 -5.50 3.37
N LEU A 49 -1.73 -6.22 3.35
CA LEU A 49 -1.49 -7.33 4.27
C LEU A 49 -1.41 -6.85 5.72
N ARG A 50 -0.63 -5.80 5.99
CA ARG A 50 -0.43 -5.27 7.35
C ARG A 50 -1.67 -4.57 7.90
N ALA A 51 -2.43 -3.86 7.07
CA ALA A 51 -3.71 -3.30 7.47
C ALA A 51 -4.70 -4.42 7.85
N ASN A 52 -4.74 -5.50 7.05
CA ASN A 52 -5.59 -6.64 7.34
C ASN A 52 -5.14 -7.39 8.61
N GLU A 53 -3.84 -7.54 8.84
CA GLU A 53 -3.30 -8.13 10.08
C GLU A 53 -3.69 -7.29 11.30
N THR A 54 -3.54 -5.97 11.23
CA THR A 54 -3.93 -5.05 12.30
C THR A 54 -5.41 -5.16 12.66
N ARG A 55 -6.28 -5.26 11.64
CA ARG A 55 -7.72 -5.51 11.80
C ARG A 55 -8.00 -6.82 12.54
N ILE A 56 -7.32 -7.91 12.16
CA ILE A 56 -7.46 -9.23 12.79
C ILE A 56 -6.91 -9.22 14.22
N SER A 57 -5.78 -8.56 14.48
CA SER A 57 -5.21 -8.46 15.83
C SER A 57 -6.10 -7.66 16.77
N ARG A 58 -6.69 -6.55 16.31
CA ARG A 58 -7.69 -5.77 17.07
C ARG A 58 -8.91 -6.62 17.45
N ALA A 59 -9.36 -7.48 16.53
CA ALA A 59 -10.45 -8.41 16.78
C ALA A 59 -10.14 -9.48 17.83
N GLN A 60 -8.89 -9.97 17.85
CA GLN A 60 -8.45 -11.04 18.74
C GLN A 60 -8.02 -10.54 20.13
N GLY A 61 -7.56 -9.28 20.26
CA GLY A 61 -7.06 -8.68 21.50
C GLY A 61 -8.12 -8.11 22.45
N GLY A 62 -9.41 -8.39 22.22
CA GLY A 62 -10.55 -7.83 22.96
C GLY A 62 -10.77 -8.33 24.40
N GLU A 63 -9.78 -8.89 25.08
CA GLU A 63 -9.98 -9.39 26.46
C GLU A 63 -9.73 -8.35 27.56
N ASP A 64 -9.16 -7.16 27.29
CA ASP A 64 -8.72 -6.27 28.39
C ASP A 64 -8.95 -4.75 28.23
N SER A 65 -9.88 -4.31 27.38
CA SER A 65 -10.24 -2.88 27.34
C SER A 65 -11.73 -2.65 27.06
N ALA A 66 -12.45 -2.28 28.12
CA ALA A 66 -13.83 -1.86 28.12
C ALA A 66 -14.01 -0.50 27.42
N VAL A 67 -13.79 -0.41 26.10
CA VAL A 67 -14.23 0.73 25.27
C VAL A 67 -14.54 0.24 23.84
N THR A 68 -15.83 0.01 23.58
CA THR A 68 -16.45 -0.14 22.25
C THR A 68 -16.10 -1.42 21.47
N GLU A 69 -16.84 -2.50 21.72
CA GLU A 69 -16.94 -3.66 20.83
C GLU A 69 -17.55 -3.23 19.48
N GLN A 70 -16.70 -2.82 18.53
CA GLN A 70 -17.11 -2.83 17.13
C GLN A 70 -16.87 -4.25 16.59
N PRO A 71 -17.90 -4.93 16.06
CA PRO A 71 -17.70 -6.24 15.45
C PRO A 71 -16.66 -6.12 14.35
N VAL A 72 -15.83 -7.15 14.22
CA VAL A 72 -14.84 -7.28 13.16
C VAL A 72 -15.55 -7.09 11.82
N SER A 73 -15.37 -5.93 11.21
CA SER A 73 -15.89 -5.71 9.87
C SER A 73 -15.17 -6.67 8.94
N ASP A 74 -15.90 -7.44 8.15
CA ASP A 74 -15.33 -8.30 7.09
C ASP A 74 -14.68 -7.48 5.97
N VAL A 75 -14.84 -6.16 6.03
CA VAL A 75 -14.32 -5.20 5.06
C VAL A 75 -13.15 -4.43 5.68
N LEU A 76 -12.04 -4.37 4.95
CA LEU A 76 -10.89 -3.51 5.27
C LEU A 76 -11.29 -2.04 5.08
N ASP A 77 -11.09 -1.22 6.11
CA ASP A 77 -11.48 0.20 6.11
C ASP A 77 -10.24 1.12 6.20
N THR A 78 -10.40 2.42 5.93
CA THR A 78 -9.27 3.37 5.90
C THR A 78 -8.58 3.49 7.25
N ARG A 79 -9.30 3.28 8.35
CA ARG A 79 -8.75 3.28 9.71
C ARG A 79 -7.65 2.23 9.90
N ASP A 80 -7.82 1.05 9.32
CA ASP A 80 -6.84 -0.03 9.43
C ASP A 80 -5.55 0.30 8.67
N LEU A 81 -5.67 1.08 7.58
CA LEU A 81 -4.53 1.60 6.83
C LEU A 81 -3.83 2.75 7.57
N ASP A 82 -4.60 3.66 8.17
CA ASP A 82 -4.07 4.80 8.94
C ASP A 82 -3.22 4.34 10.13
N ASP A 83 -3.62 3.25 10.80
CA ASP A 83 -2.89 2.67 11.92
C ASP A 83 -1.47 2.19 11.56
N ILE A 84 -1.28 1.74 10.31
CA ILE A 84 0.01 1.22 9.82
C ILE A 84 0.77 2.20 8.95
N ALA A 85 0.14 3.30 8.52
CA ALA A 85 0.72 4.27 7.59
C ALA A 85 2.06 4.85 8.07
N GLY A 86 2.17 5.17 9.37
CA GLY A 86 3.41 5.70 9.95
C GLY A 86 4.58 4.71 9.86
N MET A 87 4.33 3.42 10.08
CA MET A 87 5.34 2.37 9.94
C MET A 87 5.70 2.13 8.48
N MET A 88 4.70 2.11 7.59
CA MET A 88 4.90 1.95 6.14
C MET A 88 5.85 3.01 5.57
N VAL A 89 5.74 4.27 6.01
CA VAL A 89 6.61 5.36 5.56
C VAL A 89 8.05 5.21 6.06
N LEU A 90 8.29 4.47 7.14
CA LEU A 90 9.66 4.22 7.63
C LEU A 90 10.34 3.09 6.88
N ASP A 91 9.57 2.12 6.39
CA ASP A 91 10.09 0.95 5.67
C ASP A 91 10.38 1.22 4.18
N PHE A 92 9.80 2.28 3.61
CA PHE A 92 9.82 2.60 2.17
C PHE A 92 10.32 4.03 1.91
#